data_AF-A0A7S2XUY4-F1
#
_entry.id   AF-A0A7S2XUY4-F1
#
_cell.length_a   1.000
_cell.length_b   1.000
_cell.length_c   1.000
_cell.angle_alpha   90.00
_cell.angle_beta   90.00
_cell.angle_gamma   90.00
#
_symmetry.space_group_name_H-M   'P 1'
#
loop_
_entity.id
_entity.type
_entity.pdbx_description
1 polymer ?
#
loop_
_entity_poly.entity_id
_entity_poly.type
_entity_poly.pdbx_seq_one_letter_code
_entity_poly.pdbx_strand_id
1 'polypeptide(L)'
;AGGGTCVHLITANDNGHQDAITRMLCWQCGDQSFAITGGLDRCVKAWSDSGGLQYTDDQGHVVLALALSKTPSGGDLLLVGLGSGSIHVRELPSFQLKAMIDGRYAAGHSGPVRSIVSGPQSTFYSAAEDGKILVWQWTGELQSG
;
A
#
# COMPACT_ATOMS: atom_id res chain seq x y z
N ALA A 1 -33.76 -12.88 -8.49
CA ALA A 1 -32.36 -13.29 -8.24
C ALA A 1 -31.47 -12.45 -9.15
N GLY A 2 -30.75 -11.47 -8.60
CA GLY A 2 -29.82 -10.66 -9.38
C GLY A 2 -28.50 -11.40 -9.52
N GLY A 3 -28.16 -11.85 -10.73
CA GLY A 3 -26.83 -12.39 -11.00
C GLY A 3 -25.80 -11.27 -11.04
N GLY A 4 -24.66 -11.46 -10.38
CA GLY A 4 -23.51 -10.57 -10.55
C GLY A 4 -22.84 -10.84 -11.88
N THR A 5 -22.56 -9.79 -12.66
CA THR A 5 -21.80 -9.86 -13.91
C THR A 5 -20.43 -9.26 -13.72
N CYS A 6 -19.40 -9.86 -14.33
CA CYS A 6 -18.09 -9.22 -14.44
C CYS A 6 -18.22 -8.01 -15.39
N VAL A 7 -17.89 -6.82 -14.90
CA VAL A 7 -17.97 -5.57 -15.69
C VAL A 7 -16.65 -5.23 -16.39
N HIS A 8 -15.52 -5.57 -15.78
CA HIS A 8 -14.18 -5.31 -16.30
C HIS A 8 -13.26 -6.50 -16.02
N LEU A 9 -12.54 -6.95 -17.05
CA LEU A 9 -11.44 -7.91 -16.94
C LEU A 9 -10.14 -7.19 -17.29
N ILE A 10 -9.19 -7.19 -16.36
CA ILE A 10 -7.88 -6.59 -16.54
C ILE A 10 -6.85 -7.71 -16.43
N THR A 11 -6.04 -7.88 -17.47
CA THR A 11 -5.02 -8.92 -17.54
C THR A 11 -3.63 -8.31 -17.66
N ALA A 12 -2.59 -9.15 -17.57
CA ALA A 12 -1.20 -8.75 -17.84
C ALA A 12 -1.04 -8.08 -19.23
N ASN A 13 -1.89 -8.42 -20.21
CA ASN A 13 -1.85 -7.82 -21.54
C ASN A 13 -2.44 -6.39 -21.57
N ASP A 14 -3.20 -6.00 -20.54
CA ASP A 14 -3.92 -4.72 -20.44
C ASP A 14 -3.26 -3.78 -19.41
N ASN A 15 -1.93 -3.81 -19.31
CA ASN A 15 -1.14 -3.14 -18.26
C ASN A 15 -1.42 -3.61 -16.82
N GLY A 16 -2.11 -4.76 -16.68
CA GLY A 16 -2.30 -5.44 -15.41
C GLY A 16 -0.99 -5.94 -14.82
N HIS A 17 -1.09 -6.58 -13.64
CA HIS A 17 0.09 -7.17 -13.00
C HIS A 17 0.68 -8.30 -13.85
N GLN A 18 2.01 -8.37 -13.89
CA GLN A 18 2.76 -9.37 -14.67
C GLN A 18 3.07 -10.65 -13.86
N ASP A 19 2.69 -10.67 -12.59
CA ASP A 19 2.83 -11.79 -11.67
C ASP A 19 1.68 -11.75 -10.65
N ALA A 20 1.65 -12.68 -9.70
CA ALA A 20 0.57 -12.83 -8.72
C ALA A 20 0.30 -11.52 -7.96
N ILE A 21 -0.96 -11.12 -7.96
CA ILE A 21 -1.48 -10.05 -7.11
C ILE A 21 -1.57 -10.61 -5.70
N THR A 22 -0.79 -10.06 -4.77
CA THR A 22 -0.71 -10.57 -3.40
C THR A 22 -1.64 -9.83 -2.46
N ARG A 23 -1.96 -8.56 -2.76
CA ARG A 23 -2.75 -7.67 -1.90
C ARG A 23 -3.60 -6.73 -2.72
N MET A 24 -4.74 -6.36 -2.15
CA MET A 24 -5.66 -5.38 -2.69
C MET A 24 -6.39 -4.67 -1.55
N LEU A 25 -6.71 -3.39 -1.75
CA LEU A 25 -7.62 -2.62 -0.91
C LEU A 25 -8.42 -1.62 -1.74
N CYS A 26 -9.52 -1.12 -1.19
CA CYS A 26 -10.27 -0.02 -1.77
C CYS A 26 -9.93 1.27 -1.02
N TRP A 27 -9.74 2.36 -1.76
CA TRP A 27 -9.56 3.70 -1.23
C TRP A 27 -10.60 4.64 -1.83
N GLN A 28 -11.22 5.47 -0.99
CA GLN A 28 -12.23 6.45 -1.38
C GLN A 28 -11.64 7.85 -1.26
N CYS A 29 -11.73 8.64 -2.33
CA CYS A 29 -11.33 10.05 -2.37
C CYS A 29 -12.51 10.90 -2.85
N GLY A 30 -13.25 11.49 -1.90
CA GLY A 30 -14.51 12.16 -2.22
C GLY A 30 -15.50 11.16 -2.82
N ASP A 31 -16.03 11.46 -4.01
CA ASP A 31 -17.00 10.60 -4.72
C ASP A 31 -16.35 9.52 -5.60
N GLN A 32 -15.01 9.46 -5.65
CA GLN A 32 -14.28 8.49 -6.45
C GLN A 32 -13.73 7.35 -5.59
N SER A 33 -13.93 6.10 -6.03
CA SER A 33 -13.29 4.92 -5.46
C SER A 33 -12.19 4.39 -6.38
N PHE A 34 -11.16 3.85 -5.74
CA PHE A 34 -10.01 3.26 -6.40
C PHE A 34 -9.74 1.88 -5.81
N ALA A 35 -9.47 0.91 -6.67
CA ALA A 35 -8.83 -0.34 -6.26
C ALA A 35 -7.31 -0.15 -6.30
N ILE A 36 -6.63 -0.36 -5.17
CA ILE A 36 -5.17 -0.33 -5.09
C ILE A 36 -4.68 -1.77 -4.92
N THR A 37 -3.79 -2.21 -5.81
CA THR A 37 -3.26 -3.57 -5.87
C THR A 37 -1.75 -3.58 -5.74
N GLY A 38 -1.22 -4.64 -5.14
CA GLY A 38 0.21 -4.90 -5.00
C GLY A 38 0.54 -6.33 -5.41
N GLY A 39 1.67 -6.54 -6.09
CA GLY A 39 2.02 -7.83 -6.67
C GLY A 39 3.47 -8.28 -6.46
N LEU A 40 3.70 -9.55 -6.84
CA LEU A 40 5.06 -10.13 -6.95
C LEU A 40 5.85 -9.55 -8.13
N ASP A 41 5.19 -8.85 -9.04
CA ASP A 41 5.83 -8.02 -10.08
C ASP A 41 6.40 -6.71 -9.51
N ARG A 42 6.43 -6.56 -8.18
CA ARG A 42 6.97 -5.43 -7.42
C ARG A 42 6.18 -4.13 -7.60
N CYS A 43 5.09 -4.17 -8.35
CA CYS A 43 4.31 -2.98 -8.64
C CYS A 43 3.24 -2.75 -7.58
N VAL A 44 3.02 -1.48 -7.27
CA VAL A 44 1.71 -0.98 -6.79
C VAL A 44 0.98 -0.38 -7.98
N LYS A 45 -0.29 -0.72 -8.14
CA LYS A 45 -1.16 -0.16 -9.18
C LYS A 45 -2.45 0.37 -8.56
N ALA A 46 -3.01 1.45 -9.12
CA ALA A 46 -4.32 1.95 -8.72
C ALA A 46 -5.23 2.08 -9.94
N TRP A 47 -6.49 1.68 -9.79
CA TRP A 47 -7.49 1.59 -10.85
C TRP A 47 -8.73 2.35 -10.44
N SER A 48 -9.34 3.09 -11.36
CA SER A 48 -10.69 3.65 -11.15
C SER A 48 -11.73 2.53 -11.18
N ASP A 49 -12.92 2.81 -10.63
CA ASP A 49 -14.06 1.87 -10.68
C ASP A 49 -14.47 1.46 -12.11
N SER A 50 -14.12 2.28 -13.11
CA SER A 50 -14.31 2.00 -14.54
C SER A 50 -13.22 1.11 -15.17
N GLY A 51 -12.30 0.58 -14.36
CA GLY A 51 -11.20 -0.29 -14.79
C GLY A 51 -10.00 0.43 -15.42
N GLY A 52 -9.96 1.76 -15.41
CA GLY A 52 -8.85 2.54 -15.97
C GLY A 52 -7.66 2.60 -15.02
N LEU A 53 -6.47 2.24 -15.50
CA LEU A 53 -5.21 2.39 -14.74
C LEU A 53 -4.91 3.86 -14.49
N GLN A 54 -4.82 4.25 -13.22
CA GLN A 54 -4.55 5.63 -12.77
C GLN A 54 -3.11 5.82 -12.29
N TYR A 55 -2.50 4.75 -11.78
CA TYR A 55 -1.16 4.80 -11.20
C TYR A 55 -0.45 3.46 -11.32
N THR A 56 0.87 3.49 -11.56
CA THR A 56 1.74 2.33 -11.50
C THR A 56 3.11 2.75 -10.99
N ASP A 57 3.68 1.99 -10.06
CA ASP A 57 5.00 2.28 -9.50
C ASP A 57 5.72 1.03 -9.01
N ASP A 58 6.97 0.85 -9.46
CA ASP A 58 7.84 -0.25 -9.07
C ASP A 58 8.47 0.06 -7.71
N GLN A 59 8.21 -0.77 -6.71
CA GLN A 59 8.75 -0.60 -5.36
C GLN A 59 10.18 -1.14 -5.21
N GLY A 60 10.79 -1.68 -6.27
CA GLY A 60 12.09 -2.34 -6.27
C GLY A 60 12.08 -3.75 -5.64
N HIS A 61 11.06 -4.06 -4.85
CA HIS A 61 10.84 -5.34 -4.18
C HIS A 61 9.38 -5.78 -4.29
N VAL A 62 9.13 -7.08 -4.13
CA VAL A 62 7.78 -7.64 -4.14
C VAL A 62 6.90 -6.96 -3.10
N VAL A 63 5.66 -6.64 -3.47
CA VAL A 63 4.69 -6.04 -2.54
C VAL A 63 3.94 -7.17 -1.85
N LEU A 64 3.90 -7.14 -0.52
CA LEU A 64 3.34 -8.22 0.31
C LEU A 64 2.33 -7.75 1.34
N ALA A 65 2.25 -6.44 1.60
CA ALA A 65 1.22 -5.83 2.44
C ALA A 65 0.79 -4.47 1.87
N LEU A 66 -0.50 -4.16 1.98
CA LEU A 66 -1.05 -2.84 1.70
C LEU A 66 -1.98 -2.45 2.86
N ALA A 67 -1.94 -1.19 3.29
CA ALA A 67 -2.88 -0.63 4.25
C ALA A 67 -3.10 0.86 4.01
N LEU A 68 -4.28 1.34 4.39
CA LEU A 68 -4.59 2.78 4.43
C LEU A 68 -4.46 3.28 5.85
N SER A 69 -3.75 4.39 6.03
CA SER A 69 -3.62 5.12 7.30
C SER A 69 -3.98 6.59 7.10
N LYS A 70 -4.14 7.32 8.20
CA LYS A 70 -4.28 8.78 8.20
C LYS A 70 -3.07 9.45 8.81
N THR A 71 -2.69 10.62 8.31
CA THR A 71 -1.81 11.55 9.03
C THR A 71 -2.55 12.13 10.25
N PRO A 72 -1.84 12.70 11.23
CA PRO A 72 -2.47 13.47 12.31
C PRO A 72 -3.36 14.63 11.81
N SER A 73 -3.05 15.20 10.64
CA SER A 73 -3.85 16.23 9.98
C SER A 73 -5.04 15.70 9.16
N GLY A 74 -5.24 14.38 9.10
CA GLY A 74 -6.37 13.74 8.42
C GLY A 74 -6.15 13.39 6.94
N GLY A 75 -4.96 13.65 6.40
CA GLY A 75 -4.56 13.26 5.05
C GLY A 75 -4.41 11.74 4.90
N ASP A 76 -4.73 11.21 3.73
CA ASP A 76 -4.64 9.78 3.44
C ASP A 76 -3.21 9.34 3.15
N LEU A 77 -2.83 8.19 3.72
CA LEU A 77 -1.57 7.53 3.48
C LEU A 77 -1.80 6.11 2.98
N LEU A 78 -1.02 5.72 1.97
CA LEU A 78 -0.84 4.33 1.57
C LEU A 78 0.44 3.79 2.20
N LEU A 79 0.33 2.68 2.93
CA LEU A 79 1.44 1.93 3.49
C LEU A 79 1.67 0.68 2.63
N VAL A 80 2.91 0.50 2.17
CA VAL A 80 3.30 -0.59 1.28
C VAL A 80 4.40 -1.41 1.94
N GLY A 81 4.08 -2.61 2.40
CA GLY A 81 5.03 -3.53 3.01
C GLY A 81 5.68 -4.42 1.96
N LEU A 82 7.01 -4.48 2.00
CA LEU A 82 7.82 -5.10 0.94
C LEU A 82 8.52 -6.39 1.40
N GLY A 83 8.93 -7.18 0.41
CA GLY A 83 9.76 -8.37 0.61
C GLY A 83 11.16 -8.08 1.20
N SER A 84 11.63 -6.83 1.14
CA SER A 84 12.88 -6.40 1.79
C SER A 84 12.76 -6.25 3.31
N GLY A 85 11.55 -6.19 3.85
CA GLY A 85 11.30 -5.72 5.23
C GLY A 85 11.02 -4.23 5.34
N SER A 86 11.17 -3.47 4.24
CA SER A 86 10.84 -2.05 4.22
C SER A 86 9.33 -1.80 4.16
N ILE A 87 8.90 -0.66 4.70
CA ILE A 87 7.55 -0.11 4.52
C ILE A 87 7.67 1.24 3.82
N HIS A 88 7.12 1.36 2.62
CA HIS A 88 7.00 2.66 1.94
C HIS A 88 5.72 3.35 2.39
N VAL A 89 5.83 4.64 2.69
CA VAL A 89 4.73 5.50 3.10
C VAL A 89 4.50 6.52 2.00
N ARG A 90 3.32 6.48 1.38
CA ARG A 90 2.94 7.37 0.28
C ARG A 90 1.76 8.23 0.68
N GLU A 91 1.80 9.49 0.30
CA GLU A 91 0.66 10.38 0.41
C GLU A 91 -0.34 10.12 -0.71
N LEU A 92 -1.63 10.13 -0.40
CA LEU A 92 -2.72 10.08 -1.38
C LEU A 92 -3.40 11.47 -1.43
N PRO A 93 -3.82 11.95 -2.62
CA PRO A 93 -3.91 11.24 -3.91
C PRO A 93 -2.62 11.25 -4.75
N SER A 94 -1.57 11.96 -4.33
CA SER A 94 -0.37 12.22 -5.16
C SER A 94 0.52 10.99 -5.39
N PHE A 95 0.36 9.95 -4.58
CA PHE A 95 1.26 8.80 -4.47
C PHE A 95 2.72 9.16 -4.18
N GLN A 96 3.00 10.39 -3.72
CA GLN A 96 4.34 10.85 -3.40
C GLN A 96 4.91 10.02 -2.25
N LEU A 97 6.11 9.46 -2.43
CA LEU A 97 6.84 8.78 -1.36
C LEU A 97 7.26 9.83 -0.31
N LYS A 98 6.75 9.69 0.91
CA LYS A 98 7.06 10.57 2.04
C LYS A 98 8.11 10.00 2.97
N ALA A 99 8.10 8.68 3.16
CA ALA A 99 9.06 8.00 4.01
C ALA A 99 9.27 6.55 3.55
N MET A 100 10.47 6.04 3.84
CA MET A 100 10.81 4.62 3.72
C MET A 100 11.26 4.15 5.09
N ILE A 101 10.46 3.32 5.73
CA ILE A 101 10.82 2.72 7.02
C ILE A 101 11.58 1.43 6.71
N ASP A 102 12.89 1.43 6.94
CA ASP A 102 13.78 0.29 6.71
C ASP A 102 14.72 0.07 7.91
N GLY A 103 15.69 -0.84 7.76
CA GLY A 103 16.67 -1.14 8.81
C GLY A 103 17.61 0.01 9.20
N ARG A 104 17.52 1.19 8.57
CA ARG A 104 18.26 2.40 8.98
C ARG A 104 17.63 3.08 10.19
N TYR A 105 16.35 2.83 10.44
CA TYR A 105 15.71 3.23 11.69
C TYR A 105 16.19 2.32 12.83
N ALA A 106 16.23 2.84 14.06
CA ALA A 106 16.63 2.07 15.24
C ALA A 106 15.75 0.81 15.47
N ALA A 107 14.57 0.76 14.84
CA ALA A 107 13.73 -0.40 14.71
C ALA A 107 13.21 -0.51 13.26
N GLY A 108 13.21 -1.72 12.71
CA GLY A 108 12.71 -2.06 11.38
C GLY A 108 12.63 -3.58 11.22
N HIS A 109 11.92 -4.05 10.19
CA HIS A 109 11.86 -5.48 9.89
C HIS A 109 13.08 -5.92 9.08
N SER A 110 13.66 -7.06 9.45
CA SER A 110 14.78 -7.70 8.71
C SER A 110 14.31 -8.82 7.80
N GLY A 111 13.00 -8.98 7.61
CA GLY A 111 12.39 -9.97 6.74
C GLY A 111 11.07 -9.46 6.15
N PRO A 112 10.50 -10.16 5.17
CA PRO A 112 9.31 -9.73 4.44
C PRO A 112 8.15 -9.25 5.32
N VAL A 113 7.66 -8.03 5.07
CA VAL A 113 6.49 -7.49 5.78
C VAL A 113 5.22 -8.13 5.24
N ARG A 114 4.54 -8.92 6.07
CA ARG A 114 3.38 -9.73 5.65
C ARG A 114 2.03 -9.09 5.95
N SER A 115 2.00 -8.18 6.93
CA SER A 115 0.79 -7.49 7.35
C SER A 115 1.10 -6.08 7.84
N ILE A 116 0.21 -5.16 7.48
CA ILE A 116 0.15 -3.81 8.04
C ILE A 116 -1.31 -3.55 8.36
N VAL A 117 -1.59 -3.05 9.56
CA VAL A 117 -2.95 -2.69 9.97
C VAL A 117 -2.95 -1.35 10.69
N SER A 118 -3.91 -0.50 10.35
CA SER A 118 -4.07 0.80 11.01
C SER A 118 -4.58 0.63 12.43
N GLY A 119 -4.03 1.44 13.33
CA GLY A 119 -4.35 1.46 14.74
C GLY A 119 -5.07 2.74 15.15
N PRO A 120 -5.52 2.81 16.41
CA PRO A 120 -6.11 4.02 16.97
C PRO A 120 -5.07 5.14 17.14
N GLN A 121 -5.51 6.39 17.26
CA GLN A 121 -4.65 7.53 17.65
C GLN A 121 -3.42 7.75 16.76
N SER A 122 -3.58 7.69 15.43
CA SER A 122 -2.47 7.89 14.47
C SER A 122 -1.34 6.86 14.61
N THR A 123 -1.69 5.62 14.96
CA THR A 123 -0.76 4.49 14.96
C THR A 123 -1.01 3.53 13.80
N PHE A 124 -0.01 2.71 13.52
CA PHE A 124 -0.20 1.49 12.73
C PHE A 124 0.72 0.39 13.24
N TYR A 125 0.39 -0.85 12.90
CA TYR A 125 1.13 -2.04 13.30
C TYR A 125 1.64 -2.74 12.06
N SER A 126 2.89 -3.22 12.09
CA SER A 126 3.45 -4.08 11.06
C SER A 126 3.94 -5.39 11.63
N ALA A 127 3.78 -6.46 10.87
CA ALA A 127 4.27 -7.79 11.21
C ALA A 127 5.01 -8.41 10.04
N ALA A 128 6.14 -9.06 10.31
CA ALA A 128 7.01 -9.61 9.29
C ALA A 128 7.55 -11.00 9.64
N GLU A 129 8.20 -11.62 8.66
CA GLU A 129 8.84 -12.94 8.81
C GLU A 129 10.04 -12.95 9.76
N ASP A 130 10.52 -11.78 10.21
CA ASP A 130 11.53 -11.69 11.26
C ASP A 130 10.98 -11.96 12.67
N GLY A 131 9.70 -12.33 12.78
CA GLY A 131 9.03 -12.67 14.03
C GLY A 131 8.67 -11.46 14.89
N LYS A 132 8.88 -10.23 14.39
CA LYS A 132 8.55 -9.01 15.11
C LYS A 132 7.16 -8.50 14.75
N ILE A 133 6.52 -7.87 15.73
CA ILE A 133 5.46 -6.90 15.53
C ILE A 133 6.04 -5.55 15.93
N LEU A 134 5.92 -4.56 15.05
CA LEU A 134 6.35 -3.19 15.33
C LEU A 134 5.12 -2.28 15.42
N VAL A 135 5.12 -1.43 16.44
CA VAL A 135 4.09 -0.42 16.69
C VAL A 135 4.66 0.92 16.27
N TRP A 136 3.96 1.62 15.39
CA TRP A 136 4.39 2.89 14.83
C TRP A 136 3.41 3.98 15.21
N GLN A 137 3.93 5.18 15.46
CA GLN A 137 3.16 6.37 15.78
C GLN A 137 3.56 7.48 14.82
N TRP A 138 2.60 8.14 14.18
CA TRP A 138 2.86 9.37 13.44
C TRP A 138 3.09 10.51 14.43
N THR A 139 4.32 11.04 14.50
CA THR A 139 4.71 12.06 15.49
C THR A 139 4.76 13.49 14.92
N GLY A 140 4.29 13.73 13.70
CA GLY A 140 4.29 15.06 13.08
C GLY A 140 3.87 15.03 11.61
N GLU A 141 4.01 16.16 10.93
CA GLU A 141 3.85 16.22 9.47
C GLU A 141 5.02 15.46 8.81
N LEU A 142 4.67 14.55 7.90
CA LEU A 142 5.65 13.89 7.03
C LEU A 142 6.33 14.96 6.17
N GLN A 143 7.55 15.35 6.53
CA GLN A 143 8.29 16.32 5.75
C GLN A 143 8.60 15.71 4.38
N SER A 144 8.14 16.36 3.32
CA SER A 144 8.56 16.05 1.96
C SER A 144 10.05 16.36 1.83
N GLY A 145 10.86 15.30 1.69
CA GLY A 145 12.22 15.43 1.16
C GLY A 145 12.20 15.71 -0.34
#